data_AF-A0A261EZ14-F1
#
_entry.id   AF-A0A261EZ14-F1
#
_cell.length_a   1.000
_cell.length_b   1.000
_cell.length_c   1.000
_cell.angle_alpha   90.00
_cell.angle_beta   90.00
_cell.angle_gamma   90.00
#
_symmetry.space_group_name_H-M   'P 1'
#
loop_
_entity.id
_entity.type
_entity.pdbx_description
1 polymer ?
#
loop_
_entity_poly.entity_id
_entity_poly.type
_entity_poly.pdbx_seq_one_letter_code
_entity_poly.pdbx_strand_id
1 'polypeptide(L)'
;MAGLATTMNNKGTAPESEQQTANAPRTSINVPAPANAPDPINAPATSSKGTSPRDSSRNKPQRKTSHRRGMTKAQKAEAAQNRAAKRSGFERGSRSFIMSRIRGTDTSIETLTRSYLFARGLRFRKNDKRYPGHPDIVLPKWHTMVFINGCFWHMHDCGNCKIPKSHVEFWTDKLERNKARDARQHAQLRAQGWRVIVVWECELKTVQARAERLEKLYRQITDGNDAEQPGSAEQPNSTEQPE
;
A
#
# COMPACT_ATOMS: atom_id res chain seq x y z
N MET A 1 43.01 33.63 -54.47
CA MET A 1 42.69 35.02 -54.11
C MET A 1 42.44 35.06 -52.61
N ALA A 2 43.40 35.65 -51.88
CA ALA A 2 43.41 36.20 -50.50
C ALA A 2 42.46 35.59 -49.45
N GLY A 3 42.89 35.10 -48.29
CA GLY A 3 43.68 35.78 -47.23
C GLY A 3 42.70 36.59 -46.35
N LEU A 4 42.63 36.52 -45.03
CA LEU A 4 43.66 36.40 -43.98
C LEU A 4 43.01 35.97 -42.64
N ALA A 5 43.80 35.31 -41.81
CA ALA A 5 43.59 35.11 -40.38
C ALA A 5 43.77 36.41 -39.58
N THR A 6 43.19 36.53 -38.38
CA THR A 6 43.77 37.28 -37.25
C THR A 6 43.22 36.79 -35.91
N THR A 7 44.16 36.35 -35.09
CA THR A 7 44.16 35.97 -33.69
C THR A 7 43.93 37.17 -32.77
N MET A 8 43.42 37.01 -31.54
CA MET A 8 44.10 37.46 -30.30
C MET A 8 43.30 37.19 -29.01
N ASN A 9 44.03 36.64 -28.03
CA ASN A 9 43.74 36.47 -26.61
C ASN A 9 43.81 37.80 -25.83
N ASN A 10 43.10 37.89 -24.70
CA ASN A 10 43.60 38.40 -23.39
C ASN A 10 42.49 38.24 -22.32
N LYS A 11 42.69 37.51 -21.21
CA LYS A 11 43.44 37.80 -19.95
C LYS A 11 42.66 38.63 -18.92
N GLY A 12 42.55 38.05 -17.71
CA GLY A 12 42.33 38.71 -16.40
C GLY A 12 40.88 39.16 -16.17
N THR A 13 40.26 39.05 -15.00
CA THR A 13 40.79 39.16 -13.63
C THR A 13 39.67 38.71 -12.67
N ALA A 14 39.95 37.80 -11.75
CA ALA A 14 39.22 37.68 -10.47
C ALA A 14 39.78 38.75 -9.50
N PRO A 15 39.02 39.26 -8.52
CA PRO A 15 38.92 38.52 -7.25
C PRO A 15 37.61 38.75 -6.43
N GLU A 16 37.53 37.98 -5.33
CA GLU A 16 36.90 38.33 -4.04
C GLU A 16 35.36 38.42 -3.96
N SER A 17 34.70 37.45 -3.31
CA SER A 17 34.56 37.22 -1.87
C SER A 17 33.30 37.89 -1.31
N GLU A 18 32.24 37.09 -1.12
CA GLU A 18 31.28 37.38 -0.07
C GLU A 18 30.78 36.06 0.52
N GLN A 19 31.44 35.69 1.62
CA GLN A 19 30.92 34.76 2.59
C GLN A 19 29.80 35.49 3.34
N GLN A 20 28.56 35.00 3.24
CA GLN A 20 27.55 35.29 4.25
C GLN A 20 26.91 33.99 4.74
N THR A 21 27.36 33.66 5.93
CA THR A 21 26.82 32.67 6.86
C THR A 21 25.39 33.02 7.22
N ALA A 22 24.44 32.10 6.99
CA ALA A 22 23.16 32.10 7.67
C ALA A 22 22.94 30.73 8.29
N ASN A 23 23.48 30.57 9.50
CA ASN A 23 23.10 29.53 10.44
C ASN A 23 21.65 29.74 10.86
N ALA A 24 20.73 28.94 10.33
CA ALA A 24 19.38 28.83 10.86
C ALA A 24 19.36 27.78 11.98
N PRO A 25 18.79 28.09 13.17
CA PRO A 25 18.76 27.15 14.28
C PRO A 25 17.87 25.94 13.96
N ARG A 26 18.44 24.74 14.06
CA ARG A 26 17.72 23.46 14.11
C ARG A 26 16.85 23.41 15.37
N THR A 27 15.62 23.90 15.28
CA THR A 27 14.57 23.50 16.22
C THR A 27 14.20 22.05 15.95
N SER A 28 14.64 21.15 16.83
CA SER A 28 14.12 19.80 16.98
C SER A 28 12.64 19.85 17.30
N ILE A 29 11.80 19.81 16.26
CA ILE A 29 10.38 19.51 16.42
C ILE A 29 10.27 17.99 16.46
N ASN A 30 10.08 17.48 17.66
CA ASN A 30 9.67 16.12 17.95
C ASN A 30 8.28 15.90 17.32
N VAL A 31 8.23 15.35 16.10
CA VAL A 31 6.96 15.02 15.43
C VAL A 31 6.52 13.64 15.93
N PRO A 32 5.44 13.53 16.72
CA PRO A 32 4.93 12.24 17.14
C PRO A 32 4.42 11.47 15.92
N ALA A 33 4.77 10.18 15.86
CA ALA A 33 4.28 9.23 14.88
C ALA A 33 2.75 9.29 14.77
N PRO A 34 2.15 9.49 13.59
CA PRO A 34 0.72 9.37 13.45
C PRO A 34 0.32 7.90 13.59
N ALA A 35 -0.56 7.65 14.56
CA ALA A 35 -1.17 6.36 14.81
C ALA A 35 -1.77 5.77 13.51
N ASN A 36 -1.37 4.55 13.19
CA ASN A 36 -1.97 3.74 12.14
C ASN A 36 -3.44 3.43 12.51
N ALA A 37 -4.38 4.26 12.08
CA ALA A 37 -5.79 3.91 12.05
C ALA A 37 -6.08 3.14 10.74
N PRO A 38 -6.63 1.92 10.79
CA PRO A 38 -7.03 1.21 9.58
C PRO A 38 -8.24 1.90 8.92
N ASP A 39 -8.17 2.12 7.60
CA ASP A 39 -9.31 2.58 6.81
C ASP A 39 -10.46 1.53 6.85
N PRO A 40 -11.73 1.95 7.03
CA PRO A 40 -12.86 1.09 7.39
C PRO A 40 -13.50 0.39 6.18
N ILE A 41 -12.70 -0.31 5.37
CA ILE A 41 -13.23 -1.04 4.20
C ILE A 41 -13.13 -2.57 4.38
N ASN A 42 -12.53 -3.07 5.47
CA ASN A 42 -12.54 -4.50 5.83
C ASN A 42 -12.70 -4.78 7.35
N ALA A 43 -13.48 -3.98 8.08
CA ALA A 43 -13.86 -4.30 9.46
C ALA A 43 -15.18 -5.11 9.50
N PRO A 44 -15.27 -6.27 10.18
CA PRO A 44 -16.56 -6.85 10.50
C PRO A 44 -17.30 -5.86 11.41
N ALA A 45 -18.59 -5.63 11.14
CA ALA A 45 -19.41 -4.70 11.92
C ALA A 45 -19.38 -5.06 13.42
N THR A 46 -18.57 -4.34 14.19
CA THR A 46 -18.58 -4.40 15.65
C THR A 46 -19.57 -3.35 16.14
N SER A 47 -20.66 -3.84 16.72
CA SER A 47 -21.68 -3.02 17.37
C SER A 47 -21.09 -2.43 18.65
N SER A 48 -20.70 -1.15 18.63
CA SER A 48 -20.24 -0.42 19.82
C SER A 48 -21.41 -0.15 20.75
N LYS A 49 -21.52 -0.93 21.84
CA LYS A 49 -22.35 -0.58 22.99
C LYS A 49 -21.69 0.59 23.72
N GLY A 50 -22.34 1.75 23.72
CA GLY A 50 -21.95 2.88 24.57
C GLY A 50 -22.22 2.59 26.04
N THR A 51 -21.22 2.82 26.89
CA THR A 51 -21.33 2.82 28.35
C THR A 51 -21.75 4.23 28.78
N SER A 52 -22.98 4.39 29.27
CA SER A 52 -23.48 5.64 29.86
C SER A 52 -23.09 5.72 31.34
N PRO A 53 -22.82 6.92 31.90
CA PRO A 53 -22.53 7.07 33.33
C PRO A 53 -23.74 6.70 34.20
N ARG A 54 -23.45 6.08 35.34
CA ARG A 54 -24.41 5.71 36.39
C ARG A 54 -25.00 6.99 36.99
N ASP A 55 -26.27 7.25 36.72
CA ASP A 55 -27.10 8.11 37.55
C ASP A 55 -28.06 7.24 38.38
N SER A 56 -27.94 7.39 39.70
CA SER A 56 -28.63 6.66 40.73
C SER A 56 -29.94 7.36 41.09
N SER A 57 -30.99 7.04 40.33
CA SER A 57 -32.39 7.33 40.69
C SER A 57 -33.25 6.14 40.27
N ARG A 58 -33.39 5.19 41.19
CA ARG A 58 -34.14 3.94 40.99
C ARG A 58 -35.63 4.23 41.21
N ASN A 59 -36.34 4.57 40.14
CA ASN A 59 -37.80 4.39 40.10
C ASN A 59 -38.09 3.08 39.35
N LYS A 60 -38.68 2.09 40.04
CA LYS A 60 -38.87 0.71 39.54
C LYS A 60 -40.05 0.69 38.56
N PRO A 61 -39.86 0.50 37.23
CA PRO A 61 -40.99 0.39 36.34
C PRO A 61 -41.63 -0.99 36.52
N GLN A 62 -42.94 -1.01 36.75
CA GLN A 62 -43.71 -2.25 36.82
C GLN A 62 -43.53 -3.06 35.52
N ARG A 63 -43.13 -4.33 35.65
CA ARG A 63 -43.02 -5.27 34.53
C ARG A 63 -44.41 -5.51 33.95
N LYS A 64 -44.79 -4.75 32.93
CA LYS A 64 -45.89 -5.14 32.04
C LYS A 64 -45.42 -6.35 31.25
N THR A 65 -46.07 -7.49 31.45
CA THR A 65 -45.90 -8.71 30.66
C THR A 65 -46.39 -8.45 29.24
N SER A 66 -45.53 -7.89 28.38
CA SER A 66 -45.85 -7.75 26.96
C SER A 66 -45.93 -9.14 26.35
N HIS A 67 -47.14 -9.64 26.15
CA HIS A 67 -47.38 -10.77 25.26
C HIS A 67 -46.82 -10.37 23.89
N ARG A 68 -45.76 -11.04 23.42
CA ARG A 68 -45.26 -10.85 22.05
C ARG A 68 -46.39 -11.24 21.10
N ARG A 69 -47.20 -10.27 20.67
CA ARG A 69 -48.13 -10.45 19.54
C ARG A 69 -47.27 -10.81 18.33
N GLY A 70 -47.41 -12.04 17.86
CA GLY A 70 -46.75 -12.48 16.63
C GLY A 70 -47.20 -11.60 15.46
N MET A 71 -46.28 -11.35 14.51
CA MET A 71 -46.60 -10.60 13.29
C MET A 71 -47.84 -11.17 12.60
N THR A 72 -48.75 -10.29 12.15
CA THR A 72 -49.94 -10.69 11.41
C THR A 72 -49.55 -11.31 10.06
N LYS A 73 -50.46 -12.07 9.43
CA LYS A 73 -50.21 -12.67 8.10
C LYS A 73 -49.84 -11.61 7.06
N ALA A 74 -50.47 -10.44 7.09
CA ALA A 74 -50.16 -9.31 6.22
C ALA A 74 -48.74 -8.76 6.48
N GLN A 75 -48.38 -8.53 7.74
CA GLN A 75 -47.02 -8.07 8.11
C GLN A 75 -45.93 -9.08 7.73
N LYS A 76 -46.23 -10.39 7.83
CA LYS A 76 -45.31 -11.44 7.38
C LYS A 76 -45.17 -11.48 5.86
N ALA A 77 -46.26 -11.30 5.12
CA ALA A 77 -46.26 -11.25 3.66
C ALA A 77 -45.50 -10.01 3.14
N GLU A 78 -45.73 -8.85 3.73
CA GLU A 78 -45.03 -7.60 3.42
C GLU A 78 -43.52 -7.70 3.74
N ALA A 79 -43.16 -8.27 4.90
CA ALA A 79 -41.76 -8.53 5.23
C ALA A 79 -41.09 -9.54 4.28
N ALA A 80 -41.84 -10.54 3.78
CA ALA A 80 -41.34 -11.49 2.79
C ALA A 80 -41.15 -10.84 1.42
N GLN A 81 -42.08 -9.99 0.98
CA GLN A 81 -41.99 -9.20 -0.24
C GLN A 81 -40.81 -8.22 -0.17
N ASN A 82 -40.63 -7.51 0.94
CA ASN A 82 -39.49 -6.63 1.18
C ASN A 82 -38.15 -7.39 1.20
N ARG A 83 -38.11 -8.62 1.72
CA ARG A 83 -36.92 -9.48 1.65
C ARG A 83 -36.62 -9.96 0.23
N ALA A 84 -37.65 -10.27 -0.56
CA ALA A 84 -37.50 -10.65 -1.97
C ALA A 84 -36.99 -9.46 -2.81
N ALA A 85 -37.56 -8.27 -2.63
CA ALA A 85 -37.08 -7.04 -3.26
C ALA A 85 -35.65 -6.66 -2.82
N LYS A 86 -35.26 -6.95 -1.57
CA LYS A 86 -33.87 -6.74 -1.13
C LYS A 86 -32.88 -7.73 -1.77
N ARG A 87 -33.32 -8.94 -2.15
CA ARG A 87 -32.48 -9.93 -2.85
C ARG A 87 -32.23 -9.56 -4.31
N SER A 88 -33.10 -8.78 -4.96
CA SER A 88 -32.86 -8.34 -6.36
C SER A 88 -31.63 -7.41 -6.48
N GLY A 89 -31.30 -6.65 -5.43
CA GLY A 89 -30.06 -5.85 -5.38
C GLY A 89 -28.77 -6.69 -5.34
N PHE A 90 -28.86 -8.00 -5.11
CA PHE A 90 -27.74 -8.96 -5.14
C PHE A 90 -27.92 -9.99 -6.25
N GLU A 91 -28.49 -9.56 -7.38
CA GLU A 91 -28.57 -10.39 -8.57
C GLU A 91 -27.17 -10.64 -9.17
N ARG A 92 -26.96 -11.84 -9.71
CA ARG A 92 -25.70 -12.19 -10.38
C ARG A 92 -25.49 -11.22 -11.54
N GLY A 93 -24.36 -10.52 -11.53
CA GLY A 93 -24.02 -9.52 -12.54
C GLY A 93 -24.28 -8.07 -12.12
N SER A 94 -24.96 -7.83 -11.00
CA SER A 94 -25.07 -6.47 -10.46
C SER A 94 -23.71 -5.94 -9.97
N ARG A 95 -23.52 -4.61 -9.97
CA ARG A 95 -22.26 -4.00 -9.50
C ARG A 95 -21.98 -4.34 -8.04
N SER A 96 -22.99 -4.32 -7.18
CA SER A 96 -22.90 -4.71 -5.77
C SER A 96 -22.44 -6.16 -5.62
N PHE A 97 -22.96 -7.06 -6.46
CA PHE A 97 -22.55 -8.46 -6.49
C PHE A 97 -21.08 -8.64 -6.91
N ILE A 98 -20.66 -7.98 -8.00
CA ILE A 98 -19.26 -8.02 -8.47
C ILE A 98 -18.32 -7.46 -7.40
N MET A 99 -18.65 -6.29 -6.84
CA MET A 99 -17.86 -5.64 -5.80
C MET A 99 -17.72 -6.52 -4.54
N SER A 100 -18.76 -7.27 -4.15
CA SER A 100 -18.70 -8.18 -3.00
C SER A 100 -17.73 -9.36 -3.18
N ARG A 101 -17.33 -9.67 -4.41
CA ARG A 101 -16.43 -10.79 -4.72
C ARG A 101 -14.98 -10.38 -4.91
N ILE A 102 -14.69 -9.09 -4.97
CA ILE A 102 -13.33 -8.59 -5.03
C ILE A 102 -12.69 -8.86 -3.66
N ARG A 103 -11.73 -9.78 -3.64
CA ARG A 103 -10.97 -10.12 -2.44
C ARG A 103 -9.82 -9.14 -2.25
N GLY A 104 -9.54 -8.78 -1.00
CA GLY A 104 -8.40 -7.94 -0.65
C GLY A 104 -7.09 -8.70 -0.47
N THR A 105 -7.13 -10.03 -0.42
CA THR A 105 -5.96 -10.90 -0.23
C THR A 105 -6.19 -12.25 -0.91
N ASP A 106 -5.11 -13.01 -1.13
CA ASP A 106 -5.14 -14.32 -1.80
C ASP A 106 -5.83 -14.24 -3.17
N THR A 107 -5.55 -13.18 -3.92
CA THR A 107 -6.00 -13.06 -5.31
C THR A 107 -5.39 -14.16 -6.19
N SER A 108 -5.95 -14.35 -7.39
CA SER A 108 -5.43 -15.34 -8.34
C SER A 108 -3.99 -15.06 -8.74
N ILE A 109 -3.64 -13.78 -8.96
CA ILE A 109 -2.28 -13.35 -9.31
C ILE A 109 -1.30 -13.54 -8.14
N GLU A 110 -1.70 -13.24 -6.90
CA GLU A 110 -0.89 -13.50 -5.71
C GLU A 110 -0.60 -14.99 -5.55
N THR A 111 -1.65 -15.82 -5.66
CA THR A 111 -1.53 -17.27 -5.50
C THR A 111 -0.62 -17.85 -6.57
N LEU A 112 -0.75 -17.39 -7.81
CA LEU A 112 0.08 -17.81 -8.92
C LEU A 112 1.56 -17.49 -8.70
N THR A 113 1.87 -16.23 -8.36
CA THR A 113 3.26 -15.80 -8.11
C THR A 113 3.87 -16.55 -6.93
N ARG A 114 3.10 -16.74 -5.84
CA ARG A 114 3.54 -17.50 -4.67
C ARG A 114 3.83 -18.96 -5.00
N SER A 115 2.95 -19.63 -5.74
CA SER A 115 3.16 -21.02 -6.16
C SER A 115 4.41 -21.17 -7.01
N TYR A 116 4.65 -20.23 -7.94
CA TYR A 116 5.87 -20.22 -8.75
C TYR A 116 7.15 -20.09 -7.90
N LEU A 117 7.20 -19.09 -7.02
CA LEU A 117 8.39 -18.87 -6.18
C LEU A 117 8.63 -20.03 -5.21
N PHE A 118 7.56 -20.59 -4.65
CA PHE A 118 7.64 -21.77 -3.77
C PHE A 118 8.17 -23.00 -4.50
N ALA A 119 7.69 -23.26 -5.74
CA ALA A 119 8.18 -24.36 -6.57
C ALA A 119 9.68 -24.25 -6.89
N ARG A 120 10.22 -23.03 -6.92
CA ARG A 120 11.66 -22.76 -7.07
C ARG A 120 12.45 -22.73 -5.75
N GLY A 121 11.84 -23.16 -4.65
CA GLY A 121 12.50 -23.32 -3.36
C GLY A 121 12.56 -22.06 -2.48
N LEU A 122 11.95 -20.94 -2.88
CA LEU A 122 11.92 -19.74 -2.05
C LEU A 122 10.95 -19.90 -0.89
N ARG A 123 11.39 -19.51 0.30
CA ARG A 123 10.57 -19.45 1.51
C ARG A 123 10.27 -17.99 1.84
N PHE A 124 8.99 -17.70 2.03
CA PHE A 124 8.51 -16.35 2.26
C PHE A 124 7.38 -16.32 3.29
N ARG A 125 7.14 -15.14 3.87
CA ARG A 125 5.94 -14.83 4.63
C ARG A 125 4.96 -14.14 3.68
N LYS A 126 3.66 -14.38 3.85
CA LYS A 126 2.61 -13.75 3.04
C LYS A 126 1.85 -12.71 3.85
N ASN A 127 1.46 -11.61 3.22
CA ASN A 127 0.61 -10.56 3.80
C ASN A 127 1.04 -10.15 5.22
N ASP A 128 2.32 -9.75 5.35
CA ASP A 128 2.91 -9.48 6.66
C ASP A 128 2.49 -8.10 7.18
N LYS A 129 1.63 -8.10 8.19
CA LYS A 129 1.03 -6.88 8.74
C LYS A 129 2.01 -5.97 9.48
N ARG A 130 3.22 -6.45 9.77
CA ARG A 130 4.25 -5.68 10.48
C ARG A 130 4.83 -4.55 9.62
N TYR A 131 4.70 -4.67 8.30
CA TYR A 131 5.28 -3.72 7.35
C TYR A 131 4.22 -2.81 6.74
N PRO A 132 4.58 -1.54 6.45
CA PRO A 132 3.69 -0.62 5.76
C PRO A 132 3.28 -1.19 4.40
N GLY A 133 1.99 -1.07 4.07
CA GLY A 133 1.43 -1.59 2.83
C GLY A 133 1.17 -3.09 2.80
N HIS A 134 1.52 -3.82 3.86
CA HIS A 134 1.28 -5.27 4.00
C HIS A 134 1.75 -6.06 2.78
N PRO A 135 3.08 -6.14 2.53
CA PRO A 135 3.61 -6.76 1.33
C PRO A 135 3.06 -8.18 1.13
N ASP A 136 2.70 -8.50 -0.11
CA ASP A 136 2.14 -9.80 -0.47
C ASP A 136 3.11 -10.94 -0.16
N ILE A 137 4.40 -10.67 -0.42
CA ILE A 137 5.50 -11.62 -0.21
C ILE A 137 6.66 -10.90 0.47
N VAL A 138 7.06 -11.41 1.63
CA VAL A 138 8.27 -10.97 2.34
C VAL A 138 9.29 -12.09 2.33
N LEU A 139 10.50 -11.80 1.86
CA LEU A 139 11.62 -12.72 1.72
C LEU A 139 12.77 -12.26 2.63
N PRO A 140 12.78 -12.61 3.93
CA PRO A 140 13.78 -12.13 4.88
C PRO A 140 15.22 -12.51 4.49
N LYS A 141 15.42 -13.73 3.95
CA LYS A 141 16.73 -14.22 3.51
C LYS A 141 17.39 -13.30 2.48
N TRP A 142 16.58 -12.69 1.62
CA TRP A 142 17.01 -11.89 0.47
C TRP A 142 16.79 -10.39 0.68
N HIS A 143 16.42 -9.98 1.91
CA HIS A 143 16.03 -8.62 2.26
C HIS A 143 15.08 -7.94 1.24
N THR A 144 14.14 -8.71 0.71
CA THR A 144 13.28 -8.31 -0.40
C THR A 144 11.80 -8.44 -0.06
N MET A 145 11.01 -7.45 -0.48
CA MET A 145 9.56 -7.41 -0.40
C MET A 145 8.97 -7.29 -1.80
N VAL A 146 7.94 -8.07 -2.08
CA VAL A 146 7.23 -8.05 -3.37
C VAL A 146 5.79 -7.64 -3.16
N PHE A 147 5.36 -6.64 -3.92
CA PHE A 147 3.98 -6.20 -4.04
C PHE A 147 3.41 -6.67 -5.38
N ILE A 148 2.23 -7.26 -5.36
CA ILE A 148 1.53 -7.81 -6.53
C ILE A 148 0.29 -6.96 -6.76
N ASN A 149 0.46 -5.91 -7.58
CA ASN A 149 -0.53 -4.86 -7.72
C ASN A 149 -1.47 -5.11 -8.89
N GLY A 150 -2.77 -5.00 -8.62
CA GLY A 150 -3.79 -4.88 -9.66
C GLY A 150 -3.67 -3.53 -10.38
N CYS A 151 -3.68 -3.53 -11.72
CA CYS A 151 -3.42 -2.32 -12.50
C CYS A 151 -4.44 -1.20 -12.22
N PHE A 152 -5.71 -1.57 -12.03
CA PHE A 152 -6.79 -0.63 -11.78
C PHE A 152 -6.66 0.05 -10.40
N TRP A 153 -6.45 -0.72 -9.33
CA TRP A 153 -6.50 -0.22 -7.95
C TRP A 153 -5.33 0.67 -7.56
N HIS A 154 -4.19 0.48 -8.23
CA HIS A 154 -2.92 1.17 -7.98
C HIS A 154 -2.51 2.09 -9.14
N MET A 155 -3.43 2.35 -10.08
CA MET A 155 -3.29 3.32 -11.17
C MET A 155 -2.02 3.11 -12.02
N HIS A 156 -1.87 1.89 -12.55
CA HIS A 156 -0.78 1.55 -13.46
C HIS A 156 -0.97 2.19 -14.84
N ASP A 157 0.12 2.64 -15.46
CA ASP A 157 0.13 3.22 -16.80
C ASP A 157 0.03 2.12 -17.87
N CYS A 158 -1.13 1.48 -17.95
CA CYS A 158 -1.43 0.46 -18.94
C CYS A 158 -2.91 0.51 -19.35
N GLY A 159 -3.25 -0.07 -20.50
CA GLY A 159 -4.63 -0.05 -21.05
C GLY A 159 -5.71 -0.73 -20.18
N ASN A 160 -5.33 -1.41 -19.09
CA ASN A 160 -6.25 -2.01 -18.13
C ASN A 160 -6.73 -1.02 -17.06
N CYS A 161 -6.10 0.14 -16.91
CA CYS A 161 -6.53 1.17 -15.98
C CYS A 161 -7.50 2.13 -16.67
N LYS A 162 -8.80 1.89 -16.52
CA LYS A 162 -9.85 2.77 -17.06
C LYS A 162 -10.72 3.30 -15.93
N ILE A 163 -10.82 4.62 -15.81
CA ILE A 163 -11.69 5.26 -14.82
C ILE A 163 -13.15 4.96 -15.20
N PRO A 164 -13.98 4.45 -14.27
CA PRO A 164 -15.39 4.21 -14.55
C PRO A 164 -16.10 5.52 -14.90
N LYS A 165 -17.01 5.48 -15.88
CA LYS A 165 -17.81 6.65 -16.28
C LYS A 165 -18.79 7.13 -15.19
N SER A 166 -19.08 6.29 -14.21
CA SER A 166 -19.95 6.62 -13.08
C SER A 166 -19.13 7.02 -11.85
N HIS A 167 -19.53 8.09 -11.17
CA HIS A 167 -18.86 8.61 -9.96
C HIS A 167 -17.38 8.94 -10.21
N VAL A 168 -17.07 9.62 -11.32
CA VAL A 168 -15.71 9.87 -11.80
C VAL A 168 -14.85 10.50 -10.71
N GLU A 169 -15.29 11.61 -10.12
CA GLU A 169 -14.56 12.34 -9.05
C GLU A 169 -14.18 11.41 -7.89
N PHE A 170 -15.15 10.64 -7.38
CA PHE A 170 -14.91 9.66 -6.32
C PHE A 170 -13.85 8.61 -6.71
N TRP A 171 -13.90 8.09 -7.94
CA TRP A 171 -12.92 7.09 -8.39
C TRP A 171 -11.55 7.70 -8.60
N THR A 172 -11.45 8.88 -9.21
CA THR A 172 -10.20 9.61 -9.40
C THR A 172 -9.53 9.87 -8.05
N ASP A 173 -10.23 10.51 -7.11
CA ASP A 173 -9.71 10.83 -5.78
C ASP A 173 -9.29 9.58 -5.00
N LYS A 174 -10.03 8.48 -5.17
CA LYS A 174 -9.71 7.20 -4.52
C LYS A 174 -8.43 6.59 -5.08
N LEU A 175 -8.31 6.53 -6.41
CA LEU A 175 -7.16 5.93 -7.09
C LEU A 175 -5.89 6.76 -6.88
N GLU A 176 -5.99 8.08 -6.91
CA GLU A 176 -4.88 8.98 -6.60
C GLU A 176 -4.39 8.83 -5.16
N ARG A 177 -5.31 8.76 -4.18
CA ARG A 177 -4.95 8.49 -2.79
C ARG A 177 -4.27 7.14 -2.61
N ASN A 178 -4.71 6.11 -3.33
CA ASN A 178 -4.05 4.80 -3.33
C ASN A 178 -2.63 4.90 -3.87
N LYS A 179 -2.44 5.48 -5.07
CA LYS A 179 -1.10 5.67 -5.67
C LYS A 179 -0.17 6.46 -4.76
N ALA A 180 -0.66 7.54 -4.14
CA ALA A 180 0.12 8.34 -3.20
C ALA A 180 0.48 7.57 -1.93
N ARG A 181 -0.43 6.73 -1.42
CA ARG A 181 -0.18 5.84 -0.28
C ARG A 181 0.91 4.82 -0.62
N ASP A 182 0.81 4.15 -1.77
CA ASP A 182 1.78 3.15 -2.20
C ASP A 182 3.18 3.76 -2.33
N ALA A 183 3.27 4.94 -2.94
CA ALA A 183 4.54 5.66 -3.07
C ALA A 183 5.20 5.94 -1.71
N ARG A 184 4.42 6.41 -0.73
CA ARG A 184 4.91 6.63 0.65
C ARG A 184 5.36 5.34 1.32
N GLN A 185 4.58 4.27 1.20
CA GLN A 185 4.88 2.98 1.81
C GLN A 185 6.15 2.36 1.21
N HIS A 186 6.29 2.39 -0.12
CA HIS A 186 7.49 1.91 -0.80
C HIS A 186 8.73 2.73 -0.40
N ALA A 187 8.61 4.06 -0.28
CA ALA A 187 9.71 4.91 0.17
C ALA A 187 10.13 4.57 1.60
N GLN A 188 9.17 4.35 2.51
CA GLN A 188 9.44 3.96 3.89
C GLN A 188 10.17 2.61 3.98
N LEU A 189 9.76 1.62 3.18
CA LEU A 189 10.41 0.31 3.14
C LEU A 189 11.83 0.39 2.61
N ARG A 190 12.05 1.15 1.54
CA ARG A 190 13.40 1.39 0.99
C ARG A 190 14.30 2.11 1.99
N ALA A 191 13.77 3.09 2.73
CA ALA A 191 14.49 3.78 3.79
C ALA A 191 14.87 2.84 4.97
N GLN A 192 14.10 1.77 5.19
CA GLN A 192 14.43 0.70 6.13
C GLN A 192 15.43 -0.33 5.54
N GLY A 193 15.99 -0.05 4.36
CA GLY A 193 16.95 -0.90 3.65
C GLY A 193 16.32 -2.02 2.83
N TRP A 194 14.99 -2.17 2.84
CA TRP A 194 14.34 -3.27 2.10
C TRP A 194 14.34 -3.00 0.61
N ARG A 195 14.64 -4.05 -0.17
CA ARG A 195 14.40 -4.03 -1.61
C ARG A 195 12.91 -4.21 -1.89
N VAL A 196 12.32 -3.27 -2.61
CA VAL A 196 10.90 -3.30 -2.96
C VAL A 196 10.74 -3.58 -4.45
N ILE A 197 10.14 -4.72 -4.79
CA ILE A 197 9.81 -5.11 -6.16
C ILE A 197 8.28 -5.06 -6.33
N VAL A 198 7.83 -4.45 -7.42
CA VAL A 198 6.40 -4.45 -7.79
C VAL A 198 6.21 -5.33 -9.02
N VAL A 199 5.20 -6.19 -8.96
CA VAL A 199 4.74 -7.05 -10.05
C VAL A 199 3.33 -6.60 -10.40
N TRP A 200 3.11 -6.26 -11.66
CA TRP A 200 1.81 -5.76 -12.11
C TRP A 200 0.97 -6.87 -12.72
N GLU A 201 -0.34 -6.84 -12.46
CA GLU A 201 -1.30 -7.79 -13.02
C GLU A 201 -1.21 -7.93 -14.54
N CYS A 202 -1.00 -6.82 -15.27
CA CYS A 202 -0.90 -6.85 -16.72
C CYS A 202 0.30 -7.66 -17.23
N GLU A 203 1.38 -7.76 -16.45
CA GLU A 203 2.57 -8.54 -16.80
C GLU A 203 2.31 -10.05 -16.68
N LEU A 204 1.25 -10.47 -15.96
CA LEU A 204 0.91 -11.88 -15.69
C LEU A 204 -0.25 -12.40 -16.55
N LYS A 205 -0.75 -11.59 -17.48
CA LYS A 205 -1.99 -11.84 -18.23
C LYS A 205 -1.85 -13.01 -19.22
N THR A 206 -0.83 -13.00 -20.06
CA THR A 206 -0.57 -14.07 -21.05
C THR A 206 0.42 -15.09 -20.51
N VAL A 207 0.38 -16.32 -21.01
CA VAL A 207 1.28 -17.41 -20.55
C VAL A 207 2.75 -17.04 -20.76
N GLN A 208 3.09 -16.49 -21.92
CA GLN A 208 4.46 -16.10 -22.29
C GLN A 208 4.97 -14.97 -21.39
N ALA A 209 4.29 -13.81 -21.37
CA ALA A 209 4.68 -12.68 -20.51
C ALA A 209 4.77 -13.05 -19.02
N ARG A 210 3.85 -13.91 -18.55
CA ARG A 210 3.89 -14.44 -17.18
C ARG A 210 5.17 -15.23 -16.91
N ALA A 211 5.54 -16.16 -17.78
CA ALA A 211 6.74 -16.96 -17.61
C ALA A 211 7.99 -16.07 -17.56
N GLU A 212 8.10 -15.13 -18.50
CA GLU A 212 9.20 -14.16 -18.57
C GLU A 212 9.26 -13.26 -17.33
N ARG A 213 8.12 -12.71 -16.90
CA ARG A 213 8.05 -11.81 -15.75
C ARG A 213 8.40 -12.52 -14.45
N LEU A 214 7.93 -13.76 -14.27
CA LEU A 214 8.19 -14.56 -13.08
C LEU A 214 9.65 -15.03 -13.03
N GLU A 215 10.24 -15.40 -14.16
CA GLU A 215 11.68 -15.68 -14.26
C GLU A 215 12.49 -14.44 -13.87
N LYS A 216 12.15 -13.28 -14.43
CA LYS A 216 12.78 -12.01 -14.07
C LYS A 216 12.64 -11.69 -12.57
N LEU A 217 11.45 -11.92 -11.99
CA LEU A 217 11.22 -11.71 -10.56
C LEU A 217 12.13 -12.60 -9.72
N TYR A 218 12.25 -13.88 -10.06
CA TYR A 218 13.11 -14.79 -9.34
C TYR A 218 14.57 -14.30 -9.34
N ARG A 219 15.09 -13.93 -10.51
CA ARG A 219 16.45 -13.38 -10.65
C ARG A 219 16.65 -12.09 -9.85
N GLN A 220 15.68 -11.17 -9.88
CA GLN A 220 15.74 -9.93 -9.08
C GLN A 220 15.82 -10.20 -7.56
N ILE A 221 15.22 -11.31 -7.10
CA ILE A 221 15.28 -11.74 -5.70
C ILE A 221 16.63 -12.38 -5.39
N THR A 222 17.09 -13.32 -6.23
CA THR A 222 18.29 -14.11 -5.95
C THR A 222 19.59 -13.35 -6.19
N ASP A 223 19.66 -12.59 -7.28
CA ASP A 223 20.92 -12.04 -7.79
C ASP A 223 21.24 -10.68 -7.15
N GLY A 224 20.22 -9.94 -6.70
CA GLY A 224 20.45 -8.60 -6.16
C GLY A 224 21.08 -8.60 -4.75
N ASN A 225 21.35 -9.75 -4.14
CA ASN A 225 22.00 -9.82 -2.82
C ASN A 225 23.51 -9.50 -2.88
N ASP A 226 24.11 -9.52 -4.07
CA ASP A 226 25.56 -9.40 -4.25
C ASP A 226 26.06 -7.97 -4.53
N ALA A 227 25.17 -6.98 -4.67
CA ALA A 227 25.54 -5.65 -5.20
C ALA A 227 25.60 -4.50 -4.18
N GLU A 228 25.21 -4.67 -2.91
CA GLU A 228 25.18 -3.53 -1.98
C GLU A 228 25.27 -3.97 -0.51
N GLN A 229 26.47 -4.33 -0.07
CA GLN A 229 26.85 -4.28 1.35
C GLN A 229 27.47 -2.89 1.60
N PRO A 230 26.77 -1.91 2.19
CA PRO A 230 27.44 -0.74 2.73
C PRO A 230 28.36 -1.20 3.86
N GLY A 231 29.63 -0.87 3.73
CA GLY A 231 30.75 -1.45 4.45
C GLY A 231 30.60 -1.50 5.97
N SER A 232 31.17 -2.56 6.53
CA SER A 232 31.71 -2.58 7.88
C SER A 232 32.50 -1.30 8.12
N ALA A 233 31.96 -0.40 8.93
CA ALA A 233 32.72 0.69 9.50
C ALA A 233 33.79 0.08 10.41
N GLU A 234 34.97 -0.08 9.83
CA GLU A 234 36.23 -0.41 10.45
C GLU A 234 36.49 0.63 11.55
N GLN A 235 36.63 0.15 12.79
CA GLN A 235 37.02 0.98 13.92
C GLN A 235 38.49 1.38 13.72
N PRO A 236 38.86 2.67 13.71
CA PRO A 236 40.24 3.02 13.96
C PRO A 236 40.49 2.87 15.47
N ASN A 237 41.00 1.71 15.84
CA ASN A 237 41.88 1.58 17.01
C ASN A 237 43.15 2.39 16.70
N SER A 238 43.33 3.52 17.38
CA SER A 238 44.63 4.19 17.49
C SER A 238 44.78 4.72 18.90
N THR A 239 45.23 3.80 19.75
CA THR A 239 46.17 4.09 20.83
C THR A 239 47.37 4.82 20.25
N GLU A 240 47.64 6.05 20.67
CA GLU A 240 48.97 6.66 20.67
C GLU A 240 48.99 7.87 21.63
N GLN A 241 49.37 7.60 22.89
CA GLN A 241 50.27 8.48 23.65
C GLN A 241 51.69 7.98 23.35
N PRO A 242 52.68 8.85 23.13
CA PRO A 242 53.43 9.54 24.20
C PRO A 242 53.84 10.98 23.76
N GLU A 243 54.44 11.91 24.50
CA GLU A 243 55.13 12.05 25.79
C GLU A 243 54.69 13.36 26.47
#